data_AF-A0A1I1KAT9-F1
#
_entry.id   AF-A0A1I1KAT9-F1
#
_cell.length_a   1.000
_cell.length_b   1.000
_cell.length_c   1.000
_cell.angle_alpha   90.00
_cell.angle_beta   90.00
_cell.angle_gamma   90.00
#
_symmetry.space_group_name_H-M   'P 1'
#
loop_
_entity.id
_entity.type
_entity.pdbx_description
1 polymer ?
#
loop_
_entity_poly.entity_id
_entity_poly.type
_entity_poly.pdbx_seq_one_letter_code
_entity_poly.pdbx_strand_id
1 'polypeptide(L)'
;MGTITQTAAHTASSDHSRHAPLSGRAFAAFGVSLTFVLMLVSGIMLYVAPNGRMAYEVGWTLLGLGRPGWEAVHIATAVVFVAVVAWHFLLHLRVYRTLLAGTPIHPTGHRREALLALAAVALVALVAILAWPPASWVVDGNSYFKRDHWSSEAALPTRPNRGWRSGG
;
A
#
# COMPACT_ATOMS: atom_id res chain seq x y z
N MET A 1 -28.56 -66.62 27.15
CA MET A 1 -27.40 -67.54 27.20
C MET A 1 -26.88 -67.66 25.77
N GLY A 2 -25.73 -67.09 25.46
CA GLY A 2 -25.20 -66.99 24.09
C GLY A 2 -24.19 -65.86 23.94
N THR A 3 -22.95 -66.15 24.28
CA THR A 3 -21.75 -65.32 24.12
C THR A 3 -21.40 -65.18 22.64
N ILE A 4 -21.14 -63.98 22.14
CA ILE A 4 -20.25 -63.81 20.98
C ILE A 4 -19.27 -62.68 21.28
N THR A 5 -18.03 -63.11 21.50
CA THR A 5 -16.79 -62.36 21.45
C THR A 5 -16.55 -61.90 20.01
N GLN A 6 -16.25 -60.62 19.77
CA GLN A 6 -15.46 -60.24 18.60
C GLN A 6 -14.38 -59.23 18.96
N THR A 7 -13.18 -59.77 19.00
CA THR A 7 -11.87 -59.14 19.09
C THR A 7 -11.51 -58.48 17.76
N ALA A 8 -10.92 -57.29 17.86
CA ALA A 8 -10.00 -56.63 16.93
C ALA A 8 -10.40 -56.42 15.45
N ALA A 9 -10.52 -55.14 15.07
CA ALA A 9 -10.06 -54.68 13.76
C ALA A 9 -9.52 -53.25 13.87
N HIS A 10 -8.22 -53.22 14.15
CA HIS A 10 -7.31 -52.13 13.86
C HIS A 10 -7.55 -51.63 12.42
N THR A 11 -8.24 -50.49 12.25
CA THR A 11 -8.24 -49.75 10.98
C THR A 11 -7.65 -48.37 11.23
N ALA A 12 -6.32 -48.37 11.22
CA ALA A 12 -5.58 -47.23 10.71
C ALA A 12 -5.97 -47.00 9.23
N SER A 13 -5.66 -45.80 8.72
CA SER A 13 -5.91 -45.26 7.38
C SER A 13 -7.31 -44.63 7.25
N SER A 14 -7.46 -43.34 7.01
CA SER A 14 -6.53 -42.40 6.35
C SER A 14 -7.08 -40.99 6.59
N ASP A 15 -6.32 -40.19 7.32
CA ASP A 15 -6.51 -38.73 7.33
C ASP A 15 -6.18 -38.21 5.94
N HIS A 16 -7.17 -38.26 5.06
CA HIS A 16 -7.12 -37.57 3.78
C HIS A 16 -7.19 -36.09 4.10
N SER A 17 -6.03 -35.43 4.12
CA SER A 17 -5.91 -33.98 4.18
C SER A 17 -6.65 -33.42 2.97
N ARG A 18 -7.95 -33.16 3.10
CA ARG A 18 -8.74 -32.54 2.05
C ARG A 18 -8.27 -31.11 1.97
N HIS A 19 -7.33 -30.85 1.06
CA HIS A 19 -6.95 -29.48 0.73
C HIS A 19 -8.24 -28.73 0.36
N ALA A 20 -8.55 -27.67 1.11
CA ALA A 20 -9.72 -26.86 0.84
C ALA A 20 -9.63 -26.30 -0.60
N PRO A 21 -10.70 -26.36 -1.40
CA PRO A 21 -10.67 -25.85 -2.76
C PRO A 21 -10.37 -24.34 -2.74
N LEU A 22 -9.57 -23.87 -3.71
CA LEU A 22 -9.24 -22.46 -3.87
C LEU A 22 -10.53 -21.64 -4.03
N SER A 23 -10.80 -20.77 -3.06
CA SER A 23 -11.94 -19.86 -3.10
C SER A 23 -11.52 -18.52 -3.70
N GLY A 24 -12.13 -18.13 -4.83
CA GLY A 24 -11.87 -16.84 -5.46
C GLY A 24 -12.17 -15.64 -4.54
N ARG A 25 -13.09 -15.79 -3.58
CA ARG A 25 -13.40 -14.79 -2.56
C ARG A 25 -12.26 -14.66 -1.54
N ALA A 26 -11.72 -15.79 -1.08
CA ALA A 26 -10.57 -15.80 -0.18
C ALA A 26 -9.34 -15.23 -0.87
N PHE A 27 -9.07 -15.64 -2.11
CA PHE A 27 -7.98 -15.10 -2.92
C PHE A 27 -8.09 -13.59 -3.10
N ALA A 28 -9.28 -13.06 -3.42
CA ALA A 28 -9.49 -11.62 -3.54
C ALA A 28 -9.22 -10.88 -2.22
N ALA A 29 -9.71 -11.40 -1.08
CA ALA A 29 -9.50 -10.78 0.22
C ALA A 29 -8.02 -10.76 0.63
N PHE A 30 -7.32 -11.90 0.56
CA PHE A 30 -5.89 -11.96 0.85
C PHE A 30 -5.07 -11.16 -0.17
N GLY A 31 -5.46 -11.20 -1.44
CA GLY A 31 -4.84 -10.45 -2.52
C GLY A 31 -4.85 -8.95 -2.26
N VAL A 32 -6.02 -8.37 -1.94
CA VAL A 32 -6.13 -6.94 -1.58
C VAL A 32 -5.27 -6.61 -0.36
N SER A 33 -5.31 -7.44 0.69
CA SER A 33 -4.54 -7.18 1.92
C SER A 33 -3.03 -7.19 1.69
N LEU A 34 -2.51 -8.19 0.97
CA LEU A 34 -1.08 -8.31 0.70
C LEU A 34 -0.58 -7.20 -0.24
N THR A 35 -1.35 -6.92 -1.29
CA THR A 35 -1.01 -5.84 -2.23
C THR A 35 -1.12 -4.46 -1.59
N PHE A 36 -2.06 -4.25 -0.67
CA PHE A 36 -2.16 -3.04 0.15
C PHE A 36 -0.89 -2.82 1.00
N VAL A 37 -0.40 -3.86 1.68
CA VAL A 37 0.82 -3.77 2.48
C VAL A 37 2.02 -3.41 1.60
N LEU A 38 2.20 -4.06 0.45
CA LEU A 38 3.29 -3.75 -0.46
C LEU A 38 3.19 -2.33 -1.05
N MET A 39 1.99 -1.89 -1.36
CA MET A 39 1.71 -0.54 -1.85
C MET A 39 2.05 0.53 -0.79
N LEU A 40 1.69 0.28 0.47
CA LEU A 40 2.00 1.16 1.59
C LEU A 40 3.52 1.24 1.84
N VAL A 41 4.19 0.08 1.91
CA VAL A 41 5.65 0.03 2.10
C VAL A 41 6.36 0.78 0.98
N SER A 42 6.05 0.48 -0.28
CA SER A 42 6.68 1.16 -1.42
C SER A 42 6.38 2.67 -1.45
N GLY A 43 5.18 3.09 -1.08
CA GLY A 43 4.82 4.51 -0.93
C GLY A 43 5.64 5.21 0.16
N ILE A 44 5.84 4.56 1.32
CA ILE A 44 6.70 5.07 2.40
C ILE A 44 8.15 5.21 1.92
N MET A 45 8.68 4.21 1.20
CA MET A 45 10.03 4.27 0.67
C MET A 45 10.22 5.45 -0.29
N LEU A 46 9.24 5.70 -1.17
CA LEU A 46 9.26 6.85 -2.08
C LEU A 46 9.06 8.20 -1.38
N TYR A 47 8.32 8.22 -0.26
CA TYR A 47 8.18 9.40 0.57
C TYR A 47 9.54 9.78 1.19
N VAL A 48 10.31 8.83 1.71
CA VAL A 48 11.63 9.10 2.31
C VAL A 48 12.71 9.35 1.25
N ALA A 49 12.58 8.77 0.05
CA ALA A 49 13.59 8.85 -0.99
C ALA A 49 13.92 10.30 -1.43
N PRO A 50 15.21 10.65 -1.59
CA PRO A 50 15.64 11.96 -2.06
C PRO A 50 15.17 12.22 -3.50
N ASN A 51 15.08 13.50 -3.88
CA ASN A 51 14.70 13.93 -5.23
C ASN A 51 15.56 13.25 -6.31
N GLY A 52 14.98 12.96 -7.49
CA GLY A 52 15.56 12.05 -8.49
C GLY A 52 17.04 12.31 -8.81
N ARG A 53 17.42 13.59 -9.00
CA ARG A 53 18.83 13.98 -9.23
C ARG A 53 19.73 13.71 -8.02
N MET A 54 19.28 14.11 -6.83
CA MET A 54 20.01 13.88 -5.57
C MET A 54 20.20 12.40 -5.27
N ALA A 55 19.19 11.56 -5.57
CA ALA A 55 19.27 10.12 -5.35
C ALA A 55 20.42 9.46 -6.15
N TYR A 56 20.67 9.93 -7.38
CA TYR A 56 21.81 9.45 -8.17
C TYR A 56 23.14 10.00 -7.65
N GLU A 57 23.18 11.29 -7.28
CA GLU A 57 24.40 11.95 -6.82
C GLU A 57 24.90 11.38 -5.48
N VAL A 58 24.02 11.01 -4.55
CA VAL A 58 24.39 10.43 -3.25
C VAL A 58 24.40 8.89 -3.25
N GLY A 59 24.09 8.25 -4.38
CA GLY A 59 23.99 6.80 -4.48
C GLY A 59 22.97 6.20 -3.49
N TRP A 60 21.82 6.86 -3.32
CA TRP A 60 20.84 6.45 -2.31
C TRP A 60 20.29 5.07 -2.61
N THR A 61 20.40 4.18 -1.62
CA THR A 61 19.81 2.83 -1.67
C THR A 61 19.20 2.50 -0.32
N LEU A 62 18.03 1.86 -0.34
CA LEU A 62 17.38 1.35 0.86
C LEU A 62 16.89 -0.08 0.58
N LEU A 63 17.24 -1.02 1.47
CA LEU A 63 17.04 -2.46 1.26
C LEU A 63 17.62 -2.97 -0.07
N GLY A 64 18.76 -2.40 -0.51
CA GLY A 64 19.44 -2.78 -1.75
C GLY A 64 18.82 -2.23 -3.03
N LEU A 65 17.74 -1.45 -2.95
CA LEU A 65 17.11 -0.80 -4.10
C LEU A 65 17.30 0.71 -4.04
N GLY A 66 17.73 1.29 -5.16
CA GLY A 66 17.70 2.74 -5.36
C GLY A 66 16.28 3.25 -5.60
N ARG A 67 16.11 4.58 -5.62
CA ARG A 67 14.81 5.22 -5.90
C ARG A 67 14.12 4.69 -7.17
N PRO A 68 14.81 4.50 -8.32
CA PRO A 68 14.16 3.97 -9.53
C PRO A 68 13.63 2.54 -9.33
N GLY A 69 14.32 1.72 -8.53
CA GLY A 69 13.85 0.38 -8.19
C GLY A 69 12.57 0.41 -7.35
N TRP A 70 12.53 1.27 -6.33
CA TRP A 70 11.32 1.47 -5.53
C TRP A 70 10.15 2.05 -6.32
N GLU A 71 10.43 2.94 -7.28
CA GLU A 71 9.42 3.49 -8.19
C GLU A 71 8.84 2.40 -9.09
N ALA A 72 9.68 1.52 -9.64
CA ALA A 72 9.23 0.37 -10.42
C ALA A 72 8.36 -0.59 -9.58
N VAL A 73 8.78 -0.90 -8.34
CA VAL A 73 8.00 -1.74 -7.42
C VAL A 73 6.65 -1.09 -7.12
N HIS A 74 6.61 0.21 -6.84
CA HIS A 74 5.37 0.92 -6.53
C HIS A 74 4.40 0.91 -7.70
N ILE A 75 4.85 1.26 -8.91
CA ILE A 75 4.00 1.30 -10.11
C ILE A 75 3.46 -0.09 -10.46
N ALA A 76 4.33 -1.11 -10.47
CA ALA A 76 3.90 -2.48 -10.75
C ALA A 76 2.87 -2.96 -9.71
N THR A 77 3.12 -2.66 -8.43
CA THR A 77 2.19 -2.99 -7.34
C THR A 77 0.88 -2.23 -7.47
N ALA A 78 0.90 -0.96 -7.87
CA ALA A 78 -0.29 -0.13 -8.07
C ALA A 78 -1.24 -0.73 -9.11
N VAL A 79 -0.69 -1.17 -10.24
CA VAL A 79 -1.45 -1.80 -11.33
C VAL A 79 -2.12 -3.08 -10.83
N VAL A 80 -1.37 -3.94 -10.14
CA VAL A 80 -1.91 -5.20 -9.57
C VAL A 80 -2.94 -4.91 -8.48
N PHE A 81 -2.67 -3.95 -7.59
CA PHE A 81 -3.57 -3.54 -6.51
C PHE A 81 -4.92 -3.10 -7.07
N VAL A 82 -4.93 -2.22 -8.08
CA VAL A 82 -6.16 -1.76 -8.74
C VAL A 82 -6.93 -2.93 -9.37
N ALA A 83 -6.24 -3.84 -10.06
CA ALA A 83 -6.87 -5.01 -10.67
C ALA A 83 -7.51 -5.94 -9.63
N VAL A 84 -6.81 -6.24 -8.54
CA VAL A 84 -7.28 -7.13 -7.47
C VAL A 84 -8.40 -6.48 -6.65
N VAL A 85 -8.32 -5.18 -6.40
CA VAL A 85 -9.40 -4.41 -5.76
C VAL A 85 -10.64 -4.40 -6.63
N ALA A 86 -10.52 -4.15 -7.93
CA ALA A 86 -11.66 -4.21 -8.86
C ALA A 86 -12.31 -5.61 -8.85
N TRP A 87 -11.49 -6.67 -8.92
CA TRP A 87 -11.97 -8.05 -8.80
C TRP A 87 -12.69 -8.32 -7.46
N HIS A 88 -12.14 -7.83 -6.34
CA HIS A 88 -12.77 -7.90 -5.02
C HIS A 88 -14.14 -7.20 -5.02
N PHE A 89 -14.24 -5.98 -5.54
CA PHE A 89 -15.51 -5.25 -5.64
C PHE A 89 -16.56 -6.01 -6.45
N LEU A 90 -16.18 -6.62 -7.58
CA LEU A 90 -17.10 -7.40 -8.41
C LEU A 90 -17.64 -8.63 -7.65
N LEU A 91 -16.79 -9.38 -6.94
CA LEU A 91 -17.22 -10.54 -6.14
C LEU A 91 -18.11 -10.16 -4.95
N HIS A 92 -17.97 -8.94 -4.44
CA HIS A 92 -18.70 -8.43 -3.27
C HIS A 92 -19.82 -7.45 -3.64
N LEU A 93 -20.12 -7.25 -4.93
CA LEU A 93 -21.08 -6.25 -5.41
C LEU A 93 -22.49 -6.44 -4.84
N ARG A 94 -22.90 -7.68 -4.59
CA ARG A 94 -24.19 -7.97 -3.94
C ARG A 94 -24.26 -7.37 -2.54
N VAL A 95 -23.18 -7.47 -1.76
CA VAL A 95 -23.08 -6.91 -0.41
C VAL A 95 -23.20 -5.40 -0.46
N TYR A 96 -22.42 -4.73 -1.32
CA TYR A 96 -22.50 -3.27 -1.49
C TYR A 96 -23.90 -2.80 -1.88
N ARG A 97 -24.54 -3.49 -2.83
CA ARG A 97 -25.92 -3.17 -3.25
C ARG A 97 -26.90 -3.28 -2.10
N THR A 98 -26.84 -4.33 -1.29
CA THR A 98 -27.70 -4.50 -0.11
C THR A 98 -27.43 -3.42 0.94
N LEU A 99 -26.17 -3.06 1.19
CA LEU A 99 -25.84 -1.98 2.14
C LEU A 99 -26.44 -0.64 1.70
N LEU A 100 -26.33 -0.29 0.41
CA LEU A 100 -26.85 0.97 -0.13
C LEU A 100 -28.37 0.99 -0.27
N ALA A 101 -28.96 -0.09 -0.77
CA ALA A 101 -30.39 -0.17 -1.06
C ALA A 101 -31.24 -0.48 0.19
N GLY A 102 -30.61 -1.02 1.24
CA GLY A 102 -31.31 -1.49 2.43
C GLY A 102 -31.74 -2.96 2.29
N THR A 103 -32.15 -3.50 3.43
CA THR A 103 -32.66 -4.86 3.59
C THR A 103 -34.12 -4.76 4.04
N PRO A 104 -34.98 -5.79 3.89
CA PRO A 104 -36.35 -5.74 4.41
C PRO A 104 -36.45 -5.38 5.90
N ILE A 105 -35.43 -5.70 6.69
CA ILE A 105 -35.31 -5.37 8.11
C ILE A 105 -34.82 -3.92 8.33
N HIS A 106 -34.11 -3.33 7.38
CA HIS A 106 -33.57 -1.97 7.45
C HIS A 106 -33.72 -1.24 6.09
N PRO A 107 -34.93 -0.75 5.76
CA PRO A 107 -35.29 -0.30 4.41
C PRO A 107 -34.64 1.03 3.99
N THR A 108 -34.15 1.82 4.94
CA THR A 108 -33.46 3.09 4.65
C THR A 108 -32.07 2.91 4.06
N GLY A 109 -31.45 1.72 4.23
CA GLY A 109 -30.07 1.46 3.83
C GLY A 109 -29.06 2.40 4.48
N HIS A 110 -27.80 2.31 4.04
CA HIS A 110 -26.67 3.07 4.60
C HIS A 110 -26.23 4.21 3.66
N ARG A 111 -27.19 4.89 3.01
CA ARG A 111 -26.90 5.91 2.00
C ARG A 111 -26.29 7.17 2.60
N ARG A 112 -26.70 7.54 3.81
CA ARG A 112 -26.17 8.72 4.52
C ARG A 112 -24.71 8.48 4.90
N GLU A 113 -24.38 7.30 5.37
CA GLU A 113 -23.03 6.86 5.72
C GLU A 113 -22.15 6.82 4.46
N ALA A 114 -22.67 6.34 3.34
CA ALA A 114 -21.95 6.37 2.06
C ALA A 114 -21.68 7.81 1.59
N LEU A 115 -22.64 8.73 1.74
CA LEU A 115 -22.47 10.14 1.44
C LEU A 115 -21.46 10.81 2.37
N LEU A 116 -21.50 10.50 3.67
CA LEU A 116 -20.54 11.00 4.65
C LEU A 116 -19.13 10.48 4.36
N ALA A 117 -18.99 9.21 3.99
CA ALA A 117 -17.71 8.64 3.56
C ALA A 117 -17.17 9.32 2.29
N LEU A 118 -18.04 9.55 1.30
CA LEU A 118 -17.67 10.28 0.08
C LEU A 118 -17.25 11.73 0.40
N ALA A 119 -18.02 12.42 1.24
CA ALA A 119 -17.71 13.78 1.68
C ALA A 119 -16.39 13.83 2.44
N ALA A 120 -16.10 12.85 3.30
CA ALA A 120 -14.82 12.76 4.00
C ALA A 120 -13.65 12.57 3.04
N VAL A 121 -13.77 11.67 2.05
CA VAL A 121 -12.73 11.48 1.01
C VAL A 121 -12.54 12.74 0.18
N ALA A 122 -13.62 13.39 -0.23
CA ALA A 122 -13.57 14.64 -0.98
C ALA A 122 -12.94 15.77 -0.14
N LEU A 123 -13.23 15.84 1.15
CA LEU A 123 -12.62 16.79 2.07
C LEU A 123 -11.12 16.56 2.20
N VAL A 124 -10.67 15.31 2.35
CA VAL A 124 -9.24 14.97 2.39
C VAL A 124 -8.55 15.41 1.09
N ALA A 125 -9.15 15.15 -0.06
CA ALA A 125 -8.62 15.58 -1.35
C ALA A 125 -8.56 17.12 -1.45
N LEU A 126 -9.61 17.82 -1.00
CA LEU A 126 -9.67 19.28 -1.02
C LEU A 126 -8.60 19.90 -0.11
N VAL A 127 -8.47 19.41 1.12
CA VAL A 127 -7.45 19.87 2.08
C VAL A 127 -6.04 19.65 1.52
N ALA A 128 -5.80 18.53 0.84
CA ALA A 128 -4.52 18.26 0.17
C ALA A 128 -4.25 19.21 -1.02
N ILE A 129 -5.24 19.44 -1.89
CA ILE A 129 -5.11 20.35 -3.05
C ILE A 129 -4.88 21.79 -2.61
N LEU A 130 -5.58 22.23 -1.56
CA LEU A 130 -5.45 23.59 -1.01
C LEU A 130 -4.22 23.76 -0.11
N ALA A 131 -3.42 22.72 0.09
CA ALA A 131 -2.27 22.69 1.01
C ALA A 131 -2.65 23.18 2.42
N TRP A 132 -3.83 22.79 2.90
CA TRP A 132 -4.30 23.12 4.24
C TRP A 132 -3.83 22.07 5.26
N PRO A 133 -3.59 22.46 6.53
CA PRO A 133 -3.34 21.50 7.59
C PRO A 133 -4.54 20.55 7.77
N PRO A 134 -4.33 19.25 8.07
CA PRO A 134 -3.05 18.59 8.33
C PRO A 134 -2.33 18.05 7.09
N ALA A 135 -2.90 18.18 5.88
CA ALA A 135 -2.28 17.60 4.67
C ALA A 135 -0.95 18.27 4.33
N SER A 136 -0.85 19.60 4.52
CA SER A 136 0.42 20.32 4.36
C SER A 136 1.51 19.80 5.28
N TRP A 137 1.22 19.42 6.52
CA TRP A 137 2.23 18.88 7.44
C TRP A 137 2.91 17.61 6.92
N VAL A 138 2.16 16.77 6.20
CA VAL A 138 2.73 15.57 5.54
C VAL A 138 3.64 15.98 4.38
N VAL A 139 3.25 16.96 3.59
CA VAL A 139 4.08 17.45 2.46
C VAL A 139 5.32 18.20 2.97
N ASP A 140 5.18 18.98 4.04
CA ASP A 140 6.27 19.71 4.69
C ASP A 140 7.24 18.75 5.38
N GLY A 141 6.73 17.70 6.02
CA GLY A 141 7.54 16.63 6.59
C GLY A 141 8.42 15.97 5.53
N ASN A 142 7.85 15.65 4.36
CA ASN A 142 8.61 15.16 3.21
C ASN A 142 9.79 16.08 2.85
N SER A 143 9.50 17.38 2.78
CA SER A 143 10.47 18.41 2.42
C SER A 143 11.51 18.67 3.50
N TYR A 144 11.14 18.51 4.78
CA TYR A 144 12.04 18.57 5.93
C TYR A 144 13.04 17.42 5.88
N PHE A 145 12.59 16.17 5.79
CA PHE A 145 13.46 15.00 5.71
C PHE A 145 14.42 15.09 4.53
N LYS A 146 13.95 15.63 3.40
CA LYS A 146 14.78 15.82 2.20
C LYS A 146 15.84 16.91 2.35
N ARG A 147 15.57 17.96 3.11
CA ARG A 147 16.55 19.01 3.39
C ARG A 147 17.56 18.52 4.42
N ASP A 148 17.11 18.04 5.56
CA ASP A 148 17.98 17.74 6.71
C ASP A 148 18.93 16.55 6.46
N HIS A 149 18.46 15.51 5.77
CA HIS A 149 19.28 14.30 5.54
C HIS A 149 19.98 14.27 4.18
N TRP A 150 19.52 15.08 3.22
CA TRP A 150 20.02 15.01 1.84
C TRP A 150 20.50 16.35 1.28
N SER A 151 20.61 17.43 2.05
CA SER A 151 21.23 18.68 1.56
C SER A 151 22.74 18.54 1.39
N SER A 152 23.23 18.90 0.21
CA SER A 152 24.63 18.88 -0.20
C SER A 152 25.48 19.98 0.46
N GLU A 153 25.70 19.95 1.77
CA GLU A 153 26.82 20.69 2.37
C GLU A 153 28.18 20.14 1.88
N ALA A 154 28.19 18.95 1.28
CA ALA A 154 29.37 18.33 0.66
C ALA A 154 29.69 18.81 -0.77
N ALA A 155 28.85 19.63 -1.42
CA ALA A 155 29.03 20.04 -2.82
C ALA A 155 29.55 21.47 -3.01
N LEU A 156 30.17 22.06 -1.98
CA LEU A 156 31.13 23.12 -2.18
C LEU A 156 32.54 22.54 -2.01
N PRO A 157 33.22 22.08 -3.08
CA PRO A 157 34.63 22.38 -3.12
C PRO A 157 34.68 23.90 -3.04
N THR A 158 35.27 24.41 -1.96
CA THR A 158 35.75 25.79 -1.88
C THR A 158 36.25 26.14 -3.26
N ARG A 159 35.52 26.98 -4.02
CA ARG A 159 36.06 27.45 -5.29
C ARG A 159 37.39 28.08 -4.89
N PRO A 160 38.55 27.54 -5.29
CA PRO A 160 39.79 28.19 -4.96
C PRO A 160 39.65 29.57 -5.56
N ASN A 161 39.77 30.57 -4.69
CA ASN A 161 39.92 31.97 -5.03
C ASN A 161 40.75 32.04 -6.33
N ARG A 162 40.07 32.23 -7.47
CA ARG A 162 40.76 32.48 -8.73
C ARG A 162 41.16 33.94 -8.66
N GLY A 163 42.20 34.19 -7.88
CA GLY A 163 42.92 35.45 -7.85
C GLY A 163 43.48 35.65 -9.24
N TRP A 164 42.72 36.36 -10.07
CA TRP A 164 43.23 36.86 -11.34
C TRP A 164 44.19 38.00 -11.00
N ARG A 165 45.44 37.62 -10.71
CA ARG A 165 46.58 38.52 -10.56
C ARG A 165 47.42 38.43 -11.83
N SER A 166 47.50 39.59 -12.51
CA SER A 166 48.53 40.12 -13.41
C SER A 166 48.92 39.42 -14.72
N GLY A 167 48.94 40.20 -15.80
CA GLY A 167 50.02 40.16 -16.80
C GLY A 167 49.55 40.39 -18.24
N GLY A 168 49.71 41.62 -18.75
CA GLY A 168 49.51 41.99 -20.16
C GLY A 168 49.10 43.45 -20.33
#